data_AF-A0A7L2NIR0-F1
#
_entry.id   AF-A0A7L2NIR0-F1
#
_cell.length_a   1.000
_cell.length_b   1.000
_cell.length_c   1.000
_cell.angle_alpha   90.00
_cell.angle_beta   90.00
_cell.angle_gamma   90.00
#
_symmetry.space_group_name_H-M   'P 1'
#
loop_
_entity.id
_entity.type
_entity.pdbx_description
1 polymer ?
#
loop_
_entity_poly.entity_id
_entity_poly.type
_entity_poly.pdbx_seq_one_letter_code
_entity_poly.pdbx_strand_id
1 'polypeptide(L)'
;YEVLLCVQDHDDPAIDVCKKLLGKYPNVDARLFIGGKKVGINPKINNLMPGYEVAKYDLIWICDSGIRVTPDTLTDMANQMTEKVGLVHGLPYVADRQGFAATLEQVYFGTSHPRSYISANLTGFKCVTGMSCLMRKDVLDQAGGLIAFAQYIAEDYFMAKAIADRGWKFAMATQVAMQNSGSYSISQFQSRMIRWAKLRINMLPATIICEPISECFVASLVIGWAAHHVFRWDIMVFFMCHCLAWFIFDYIQLRGVQ
;
A
#
# COMPACT_ATOMS: atom_id res chain seq x y z
N TYR A 1 17.63 -2.16 15.45
CA TYR A 1 16.99 -1.37 14.38
C TYR A 1 17.43 0.08 14.54
N GLU A 2 17.31 0.90 13.49
CA GLU A 2 17.46 2.36 13.57
C GLU A 2 16.24 3.04 12.97
N VAL A 3 16.06 4.34 13.24
CA VAL A 3 14.96 5.14 12.71
C VAL A 3 15.50 6.40 12.04
N LEU A 4 15.24 6.55 10.75
CA LEU A 4 15.71 7.69 9.96
C LEU A 4 14.51 8.57 9.58
N LEU A 5 14.33 9.66 10.32
CA LEU A 5 13.26 10.63 10.10
C LEU A 5 13.72 11.60 9.02
N CYS A 6 13.02 11.63 7.88
CA CYS A 6 13.36 12.50 6.75
C CYS A 6 12.27 13.56 6.56
N VAL A 7 12.63 14.83 6.70
CA VAL A 7 11.75 15.97 6.51
C VAL A 7 12.28 16.84 5.38
N GLN A 8 11.43 17.19 4.42
CA GLN A 8 11.86 17.92 3.23
C GLN A 8 12.07 19.41 3.54
N ASP A 9 11.07 20.06 4.14
CA ASP A 9 11.07 21.51 4.33
C ASP A 9 11.66 21.89 5.70
N HIS A 10 12.52 22.92 5.72
CA HIS A 10 13.19 23.39 6.95
C HIS A 10 12.24 24.04 7.96
N ASP A 11 11.09 24.51 7.49
CA ASP A 11 10.07 25.18 8.30
C ASP A 11 8.90 24.24 8.67
N ASP A 12 9.01 22.95 8.38
CA ASP A 12 7.96 21.99 8.68
C ASP A 12 7.80 21.79 10.20
N PRO A 13 6.60 21.99 10.78
CA PRO A 13 6.36 21.81 12.22
C PRO A 13 6.63 20.38 12.71
N ALA A 14 6.68 19.39 11.82
CA ALA A 14 7.08 18.02 12.14
C ALA A 14 8.51 17.95 12.70
N ILE A 15 9.39 18.90 12.40
CA ILE A 15 10.76 18.96 12.92
C ILE A 15 10.76 19.03 14.45
N ASP A 16 9.89 19.86 15.03
CA ASP A 16 9.81 20.00 16.49
C ASP A 16 9.26 18.74 17.16
N VAL A 17 8.33 18.06 16.49
CA VAL A 17 7.83 16.75 16.94
C VAL A 17 8.96 15.72 16.91
N CYS A 18 9.72 15.65 15.81
CA CYS A 18 10.85 14.74 15.66
C CYS A 18 11.92 14.99 16.74
N LYS A 19 12.30 16.26 16.97
CA LYS A 19 13.27 16.62 18.02
C LYS A 19 12.80 16.20 19.42
N LYS A 20 11.52 16.40 19.74
CA LYS A 20 10.92 15.95 21.02
C LYS A 20 10.97 14.42 21.15
N LEU A 21 10.72 13.69 20.07
CA LEU A 21 10.79 12.22 20.06
C LEU A 21 12.22 11.73 20.27
N LEU A 22 13.22 12.34 19.62
CA LEU A 22 14.64 12.03 19.82
C LEU A 22 15.07 12.26 21.28
N GLY A 23 14.63 13.37 21.88
CA GLY A 23 14.90 13.65 23.30
C GLY A 23 14.17 12.72 24.27
N LYS A 24 12.96 12.27 23.92
CA LYS A 24 12.16 11.35 24.74
C LYS A 24 12.72 9.91 24.72
N TYR A 25 13.35 9.50 23.62
CA TYR A 25 13.86 8.13 23.43
C TYR A 25 15.36 8.13 23.08
N PRO A 26 16.24 8.56 24.00
CA PRO A 26 17.67 8.73 23.72
C PRO A 26 18.41 7.40 23.45
N ASN A 27 17.85 6.28 23.88
CA ASN A 27 18.43 4.95 23.69
C ASN A 27 18.10 4.32 22.32
N VAL A 28 17.21 4.94 21.54
CA VAL A 28 16.88 4.47 20.19
C VAL A 28 17.82 5.15 19.21
N ASP A 29 18.51 4.36 18.38
CA ASP A 29 19.35 4.87 17.29
C ASP A 29 18.45 5.54 16.25
N ALA A 30 18.25 6.85 16.41
CA ALA A 30 17.36 7.63 15.58
C ALA A 30 18.02 8.94 15.15
N ARG A 31 17.81 9.32 13.89
CA ARG A 31 18.39 10.52 13.28
C ARG A 31 17.34 11.28 12.49
N LEU A 32 17.45 12.61 12.52
CA LEU A 32 16.60 13.52 11.76
C LEU A 32 17.42 14.13 10.61
N PHE A 33 16.91 14.01 9.39
CA PHE A 33 17.43 14.63 8.17
C PHE A 33 16.44 15.70 7.70
N ILE A 34 16.96 16.88 7.38
CA ILE A 34 16.17 18.03 6.93
C ILE A 34 16.71 18.51 5.58
N GLY A 35 15.84 18.80 4.62
CA GLY A 35 16.18 19.38 3.31
C GLY A 35 16.11 18.39 2.14
N GLY A 36 16.14 17.08 2.41
CA GLY A 36 16.22 16.05 1.36
C GLY A 36 17.44 16.19 0.44
N LYS A 37 17.41 15.52 -0.71
CA LYS A 37 18.39 15.62 -1.79
C LYS A 37 17.66 15.56 -3.13
N LYS A 38 17.75 16.62 -3.93
CA LYS A 38 17.08 16.67 -5.24
C LYS A 38 17.78 15.74 -6.24
N VAL A 39 17.21 14.55 -6.44
CA VAL A 39 17.72 13.52 -7.35
C VAL A 39 16.78 13.22 -8.52
N GLY A 40 15.53 13.65 -8.44
CA GLY A 40 14.56 13.51 -9.53
C GLY A 40 13.28 14.31 -9.30
N ILE A 41 12.22 13.96 -10.04
CA ILE A 41 10.91 14.61 -9.96
C ILE A 41 10.08 14.13 -8.77
N ASN A 42 10.40 12.96 -8.20
CA ASN A 42 9.66 12.38 -7.09
C ASN A 42 10.08 13.03 -5.75
N PRO A 43 9.19 13.80 -5.10
CA PRO A 43 9.52 14.48 -3.84
C PRO A 43 9.77 13.50 -2.69
N LYS A 44 9.08 12.35 -2.67
CA LYS A 44 9.27 11.32 -1.64
C LYS A 44 10.66 10.70 -1.74
N ILE A 45 11.11 10.33 -2.93
CA ILE A 45 12.47 9.83 -3.12
C ILE A 45 13.49 10.89 -2.73
N ASN A 46 13.31 12.13 -3.21
CA ASN A 46 14.20 13.23 -2.84
C ASN A 46 14.32 13.40 -1.32
N ASN A 47 13.21 13.31 -0.59
CA ASN A 47 13.21 13.40 0.86
C ASN A 47 13.94 12.22 1.54
N LEU A 48 13.75 10.99 1.04
CA LEU A 48 14.31 9.77 1.64
C LEU A 48 15.81 9.56 1.36
N MET A 49 16.35 10.17 0.30
CA MET A 49 17.74 9.93 -0.15
C MET A 49 18.80 10.11 0.95
N PRO A 50 18.82 11.20 1.75
CA PRO A 50 19.82 11.34 2.81
C PRO A 50 19.78 10.21 3.85
N GLY A 51 18.58 9.73 4.19
CA GLY A 51 18.41 8.58 5.07
C GLY A 51 18.90 7.28 4.42
N TYR A 52 18.56 7.06 3.15
CA TYR A 52 18.97 5.86 2.42
C TYR A 52 20.50 5.71 2.32
N GLU A 53 21.22 6.81 2.07
CA GLU A 53 22.69 6.82 1.93
C GLU A 53 23.43 6.43 3.22
N VAL A 54 22.83 6.71 4.38
CA VAL A 54 23.46 6.47 5.70
C VAL A 54 22.83 5.30 6.47
N ALA A 55 21.89 4.58 5.84
CA ALA A 55 21.24 3.43 6.43
C ALA A 55 22.26 2.29 6.63
N LYS A 56 22.34 1.78 7.86
CA LYS A 56 23.35 0.84 8.35
C LYS A 56 23.01 -0.62 8.08
N TYR A 57 21.72 -0.92 7.88
CA TYR A 57 21.21 -2.29 7.78
C TYR A 57 20.78 -2.66 6.36
N ASP A 58 20.76 -3.96 6.09
CA ASP A 58 20.43 -4.53 4.77
C ASP A 58 18.92 -4.58 4.48
N LEU A 59 18.08 -4.40 5.50
CA LEU A 59 16.63 -4.29 5.33
C LEU A 59 16.20 -2.84 5.55
N ILE A 60 15.53 -2.27 4.54
CA ILE A 60 15.05 -0.90 4.55
C ILE A 60 13.53 -0.90 4.60
N TRP A 61 12.97 -0.36 5.68
CA TRP A 61 11.55 -0.11 5.80
C TRP A 61 11.24 1.33 5.46
N ILE A 62 10.53 1.54 4.34
CA ILE A 62 9.95 2.83 4.00
C ILE A 62 8.53 2.85 4.56
N CYS A 63 8.28 3.77 5.49
CA CYS A 63 6.97 3.97 6.12
C CYS A 63 6.57 5.43 5.99
N ASP A 64 5.41 5.69 5.40
CA ASP A 64 4.86 7.05 5.30
C ASP A 64 4.49 7.57 6.71
N SER A 65 4.67 8.87 6.94
CA SER A 65 4.39 9.51 8.24
C SER A 65 2.91 9.44 8.66
N GLY A 66 2.00 9.22 7.71
CA GLY A 66 0.58 9.01 7.96
C GLY A 66 0.20 7.58 8.37
N ILE A 67 1.16 6.65 8.44
CA ILE A 67 0.89 5.26 8.85
C ILE A 67 1.10 5.11 10.35
N ARG A 68 0.06 4.61 11.02
CA ARG A 68 0.12 4.17 12.41
C ARG A 68 0.66 2.74 12.45
N VAL A 69 1.74 2.55 13.20
CA VAL A 69 2.40 1.26 13.42
C VAL A 69 2.16 0.78 14.84
N THR A 70 2.15 -0.54 15.04
CA THR A 70 2.13 -1.17 16.37
C THR A 70 3.55 -1.66 16.73
N PRO A 71 3.84 -1.96 18.01
CA PRO A 71 5.16 -2.43 18.41
C PRO A 71 5.65 -3.66 17.62
N ASP A 72 4.74 -4.55 17.22
CA ASP A 72 5.08 -5.80 16.53
C ASP A 72 5.11 -5.67 15.01
N THR A 73 4.76 -4.52 14.43
CA THR A 73 4.67 -4.34 12.96
C THR A 73 5.99 -4.63 12.26
N LEU A 74 7.12 -4.13 12.79
CA LEU A 74 8.43 -4.37 12.19
C LEU A 74 8.84 -5.84 12.29
N THR A 75 8.54 -6.48 13.42
CA THR A 75 8.80 -7.91 13.64
C THR A 75 7.99 -8.76 12.68
N ASP A 76 6.70 -8.45 12.51
CA ASP A 76 5.83 -9.12 11.52
C ASP A 76 6.39 -8.98 10.10
N MET A 77 6.72 -7.76 9.67
CA MET A 77 7.30 -7.54 8.34
C MET A 77 8.61 -8.31 8.13
N ALA A 78 9.49 -8.32 9.15
CA ALA A 78 10.73 -9.06 9.10
C ALA A 78 10.50 -10.59 9.04
N ASN A 79 9.50 -11.11 9.75
CA ASN A 79 9.15 -12.53 9.72
C ASN A 79 8.64 -13.00 8.34
N GLN A 80 7.96 -12.12 7.60
CA GLN A 80 7.54 -12.40 6.22
C GLN A 80 8.69 -12.34 5.21
N MET A 81 9.83 -11.76 5.59
CA MET A 81 11.01 -11.60 4.73
C MET A 81 11.84 -12.90 4.66
N THR A 82 11.35 -13.88 3.90
CA THR A 82 12.09 -15.13 3.62
C THR A 82 13.28 -14.92 2.67
N GLU A 83 14.12 -15.93 2.48
CA GLU A 83 15.27 -15.90 1.57
C GLU A 83 14.92 -15.61 0.10
N LYS A 84 13.68 -15.86 -0.32
CA LYS A 84 13.21 -15.62 -1.70
C LYS A 84 12.36 -14.36 -1.84
N VAL A 85 12.03 -13.70 -0.73
CA VAL A 85 11.22 -12.48 -0.71
C VAL A 85 12.16 -11.29 -0.74
N GLY A 86 11.95 -10.39 -1.69
CA GLY A 86 12.71 -9.14 -1.82
C GLY A 86 11.98 -7.93 -1.24
N LEU A 87 10.66 -8.04 -1.06
CA LEU A 87 9.80 -6.97 -0.60
C LEU A 87 8.58 -7.52 0.14
N VAL A 88 8.31 -6.94 1.30
CA VAL A 88 7.13 -7.15 2.14
C VAL A 88 6.37 -5.84 2.24
N HIS A 89 5.07 -5.83 1.99
CA HIS A 89 4.26 -4.62 2.15
C HIS A 89 3.06 -4.84 3.07
N GLY A 90 2.64 -3.76 3.74
CA GLY A 90 1.41 -3.76 4.53
C GLY A 90 0.18 -3.65 3.65
N LEU A 91 -0.92 -4.26 4.07
CA LEU A 91 -2.21 -4.11 3.40
C LEU A 91 -2.79 -2.71 3.72
N PRO A 92 -3.15 -1.88 2.73
CA PRO A 92 -3.72 -0.56 3.02
C PRO A 92 -5.02 -0.65 3.79
N TYR A 93 -5.07 -0.04 4.97
CA TYR A 93 -6.31 0.14 5.72
C TYR A 93 -6.38 1.54 6.33
N VAL A 94 -7.54 1.94 6.87
CA VAL A 94 -7.70 3.25 7.53
C VAL A 94 -8.02 3.05 9.00
N ALA A 95 -7.45 3.90 9.85
CA ALA A 95 -7.78 3.95 11.27
C ALA A 95 -9.25 4.33 11.48
N ASP A 96 -9.82 3.88 12.60
CA ASP A 96 -11.20 4.19 12.97
C ASP A 96 -11.40 5.70 13.20
N ARG A 97 -12.43 6.26 12.56
CA ARG A 97 -12.73 7.70 12.53
C ARG A 97 -14.23 7.90 12.39
N GLN A 98 -14.71 9.05 12.86
CA GLN A 98 -16.14 9.36 12.91
C GLN A 98 -16.64 10.02 11.62
N GLY A 99 -17.88 9.69 11.22
CA GLY A 99 -18.62 10.35 10.13
C GLY A 99 -18.62 9.57 8.81
N PHE A 100 -19.56 9.94 7.93
CA PHE A 100 -19.83 9.20 6.69
C PHE A 100 -18.62 9.07 5.76
N ALA A 101 -17.82 10.13 5.62
CA ALA A 101 -16.61 10.10 4.78
C ALA A 101 -15.59 9.05 5.29
N ALA A 102 -15.43 8.94 6.61
CA ALA A 102 -14.57 7.94 7.21
C ALA A 102 -15.11 6.53 7.00
N THR A 103 -16.42 6.32 7.17
CA THR A 103 -17.07 5.03 6.90
C THR A 103 -16.90 4.61 5.44
N LEU A 104 -17.06 5.55 4.50
CA LEU A 104 -16.86 5.28 3.07
C LEU A 104 -15.42 4.83 2.77
N GLU A 105 -14.43 5.52 3.32
CA GLU A 105 -13.01 5.13 3.20
C GLU A 105 -12.78 3.74 3.81
N GLN A 106 -13.33 3.49 5.00
CA GLN A 106 -13.17 2.22 5.70
C GLN A 106 -13.80 1.04 4.96
N VAL A 107 -14.98 1.23 4.38
CA VAL A 107 -15.60 0.20 3.54
C VAL A 107 -14.76 -0.06 2.30
N TYR A 108 -14.30 0.97 1.59
CA TYR A 108 -13.44 0.81 0.40
C TYR A 108 -12.14 0.08 0.73
N PHE A 109 -11.42 0.54 1.75
CA PHE A 109 -10.17 -0.04 2.20
C PHE A 109 -10.33 -1.33 2.99
N GLY A 110 -11.54 -1.74 3.36
CA GLY A 110 -11.82 -3.01 4.04
C GLY A 110 -12.40 -4.09 3.12
N THR A 111 -12.91 -3.73 1.94
CA THR A 111 -13.62 -4.64 1.02
C THR A 111 -12.92 -4.73 -0.34
N SER A 112 -13.28 -3.87 -1.30
CA SER A 112 -12.82 -3.95 -2.69
C SER A 112 -11.31 -3.80 -2.82
N HIS A 113 -10.71 -2.86 -2.09
CA HIS A 113 -9.27 -2.61 -2.22
C HIS A 113 -8.44 -3.79 -1.70
N PRO A 114 -8.61 -4.29 -0.46
CA PRO A 114 -7.85 -5.44 0.01
C PRO A 114 -8.07 -6.71 -0.79
N ARG A 115 -9.29 -6.94 -1.32
CA ARG A 115 -9.61 -8.12 -2.11
C ARG A 115 -8.63 -8.27 -3.28
N SER A 116 -8.33 -7.16 -3.97
CA SER A 116 -7.36 -7.13 -5.06
C SER A 116 -5.93 -7.44 -4.61
N TYR A 117 -5.47 -6.91 -3.46
CA TYR A 117 -4.12 -7.21 -2.95
C TYR A 117 -3.99 -8.64 -2.45
N ILE A 118 -4.99 -9.15 -1.72
CA ILE A 118 -5.00 -10.53 -1.24
C ILE A 118 -5.01 -11.50 -2.42
N SER A 119 -5.87 -11.24 -3.41
CA SER A 119 -5.91 -12.03 -4.65
C SER A 119 -4.58 -11.97 -5.39
N ALA A 120 -3.97 -10.79 -5.50
CA ALA A 120 -2.67 -10.63 -6.15
C ALA A 120 -1.55 -11.39 -5.42
N ASN A 121 -1.52 -11.34 -4.09
CA ASN A 121 -0.55 -12.07 -3.28
C ASN A 121 -0.71 -13.60 -3.43
N LEU A 122 -1.95 -14.11 -3.49
CA LEU A 122 -2.22 -15.54 -3.69
C LEU A 122 -1.89 -16.04 -5.10
N THR A 123 -2.13 -15.20 -6.11
CA THR A 123 -1.90 -15.53 -7.53
C THR A 123 -0.49 -15.19 -8.02
N GLY A 124 0.31 -14.50 -7.19
CA GLY A 124 1.64 -14.02 -7.55
C GLY A 124 1.64 -12.80 -8.47
N PHE A 125 0.49 -12.13 -8.66
CA PHE A 125 0.44 -10.85 -9.38
C PHE A 125 1.17 -9.76 -8.60
N LYS A 126 1.88 -8.90 -9.34
CA LYS A 126 2.72 -7.83 -8.80
C LYS A 126 1.83 -6.65 -8.35
N CYS A 127 1.31 -6.68 -7.14
CA CYS A 127 0.52 -5.59 -6.56
C CYS A 127 1.09 -5.21 -5.19
N VAL A 128 1.77 -4.07 -5.13
CA VAL A 128 2.48 -3.59 -3.95
C VAL A 128 2.06 -2.15 -3.67
N THR A 129 2.02 -1.77 -2.39
CA THR A 129 1.82 -0.38 -1.96
C THR A 129 3.07 0.19 -1.31
N GLY A 130 3.40 1.44 -1.66
CA GLY A 130 4.56 2.16 -1.12
C GLY A 130 4.38 2.79 0.26
N MET A 131 3.21 2.65 0.90
CA MET A 131 2.91 3.34 2.17
C MET A 131 3.64 2.73 3.37
N SER A 132 3.83 1.41 3.37
CA SER A 132 4.59 0.69 4.38
C SER A 132 5.20 -0.54 3.70
N CYS A 133 6.50 -0.47 3.42
CA CYS A 133 7.20 -1.41 2.56
C CYS A 133 8.61 -1.70 3.07
N LEU A 134 8.85 -2.95 3.48
CA LEU A 134 10.15 -3.47 3.90
C LEU A 134 10.81 -4.15 2.70
N MET A 135 12.04 -3.76 2.36
CA MET A 135 12.76 -4.25 1.19
C MET A 135 14.20 -4.62 1.54
N ARG A 136 14.78 -5.49 0.73
CA ARG A 136 16.21 -5.79 0.75
C ARG A 136 17.00 -4.68 0.04
N LYS A 137 17.93 -4.05 0.76
CA LYS A 137 18.75 -2.93 0.28
C LYS A 137 19.64 -3.36 -0.88
N ASP A 138 20.29 -4.51 -0.77
CA ASP A 138 21.16 -5.07 -1.80
C ASP A 138 20.39 -5.32 -3.11
N VAL A 139 19.16 -5.82 -3.03
CA VAL A 139 18.29 -6.02 -4.20
C VAL A 139 17.91 -4.68 -4.84
N LEU A 140 17.62 -3.67 -4.01
CA LEU A 140 17.32 -2.32 -4.49
C LEU A 140 18.54 -1.65 -5.11
N ASP A 141 19.72 -1.82 -4.53
CA ASP A 141 21.00 -1.31 -5.03
C ASP A 141 21.39 -1.97 -6.37
N GLN A 142 21.16 -3.28 -6.51
CA GLN A 142 21.27 -3.99 -7.79
C GLN A 142 20.28 -3.47 -8.86
N ALA A 143 19.22 -2.77 -8.45
CA ALA A 143 18.29 -2.07 -9.32
C ALA A 143 18.68 -0.61 -9.63
N GLY A 144 19.87 -0.19 -9.22
CA GLY A 144 20.35 1.18 -9.35
C GLY A 144 20.08 2.05 -8.12
N GLY A 145 19.70 1.42 -7.00
CA GLY A 145 19.40 2.08 -5.74
C GLY A 145 18.12 2.90 -5.79
N LEU A 146 17.80 3.56 -4.68
CA LEU A 146 16.60 4.38 -4.57
C LEU A 146 16.54 5.52 -5.61
N ILE A 147 17.70 6.02 -6.03
CA ILE A 147 17.83 7.11 -7.01
C ILE A 147 17.28 6.75 -8.40
N ALA A 148 17.39 5.49 -8.83
CA ALA A 148 16.90 5.04 -10.14
C ALA A 148 15.38 5.23 -10.29
N PHE A 149 14.67 5.29 -9.17
CA PHE A 149 13.21 5.43 -9.11
C PHE A 149 12.76 6.88 -8.91
N ALA A 150 13.68 7.83 -8.73
CA ALA A 150 13.36 9.24 -8.51
C ALA A 150 12.67 9.92 -9.71
N GLN A 151 12.77 9.32 -10.89
CA GLN A 151 12.12 9.77 -12.12
C GLN A 151 10.63 9.38 -12.21
N TYR A 152 10.14 8.50 -11.34
CA TYR A 152 8.78 7.99 -11.38
C TYR A 152 7.94 8.51 -10.22
N ILE A 153 6.71 8.97 -10.48
CA ILE A 153 5.76 9.38 -9.43
C ILE A 153 5.16 8.18 -8.68
N ALA A 154 5.06 7.02 -9.34
CA ALA A 154 4.65 5.76 -8.73
C ALA A 154 5.89 4.91 -8.45
N GLU A 155 6.78 5.42 -7.59
CA GLU A 155 8.07 4.79 -7.32
C GLU A 155 7.92 3.37 -6.78
N ASP A 156 6.88 3.12 -5.99
CA ASP A 156 6.56 1.84 -5.39
C ASP A 156 6.30 0.74 -6.42
N TYR A 157 5.51 1.04 -7.44
CA TYR A 157 5.25 0.13 -8.55
C TYR A 157 6.54 -0.21 -9.31
N PHE A 158 7.38 0.78 -9.63
CA PHE A 158 8.62 0.55 -10.38
C PHE A 158 9.69 -0.15 -9.55
N MET A 159 9.78 0.13 -8.24
CA MET A 159 10.63 -0.62 -7.32
C MET A 159 10.19 -2.08 -7.25
N ALA A 160 8.90 -2.34 -7.04
CA ALA A 160 8.35 -3.68 -7.05
C ALA A 160 8.64 -4.38 -8.39
N LYS A 161 8.35 -3.73 -9.53
CA LYS A 161 8.65 -4.29 -10.84
C LYS A 161 10.12 -4.67 -10.99
N ALA A 162 11.05 -3.80 -10.59
CA ALA A 162 12.49 -4.05 -10.69
C ALA A 162 12.96 -5.22 -9.80
N ILE A 163 12.36 -5.37 -8.61
CA ILE A 163 12.59 -6.49 -7.70
C ILE A 163 12.08 -7.80 -8.33
N ALA A 164 10.85 -7.80 -8.87
CA ALA A 164 10.27 -8.96 -9.51
C ALA A 164 11.01 -9.40 -10.79
N ASP A 165 11.45 -8.43 -11.61
CA ASP A 165 12.16 -8.71 -12.85
C ASP A 165 13.54 -9.37 -12.58
N ARG A 166 14.03 -9.33 -11.34
CA ARG A 166 15.21 -10.05 -10.83
C ARG A 166 14.87 -11.41 -10.21
N GLY A 167 13.62 -11.85 -10.26
CA GLY A 167 13.18 -13.16 -9.76
C GLY A 167 12.82 -13.20 -8.27
N TRP A 168 12.83 -12.06 -7.58
CA TRP A 168 12.41 -11.98 -6.18
C TRP A 168 10.88 -12.04 -6.04
N LYS A 169 10.41 -12.63 -4.94
CA LYS A 169 9.00 -12.71 -4.60
C LYS A 169 8.57 -11.56 -3.70
N PHE A 170 7.25 -11.38 -3.62
CA PHE A 170 6.59 -10.49 -2.68
C PHE A 170 5.92 -11.29 -1.58
N ALA A 171 5.78 -10.68 -0.41
CA ALA A 171 4.88 -11.14 0.63
C ALA A 171 4.10 -9.94 1.20
N MET A 172 3.01 -10.25 1.89
CA MET A 172 2.23 -9.27 2.64
C MET A 172 2.48 -9.44 4.13
N ALA A 173 2.56 -8.31 4.85
CA ALA A 173 2.51 -8.31 6.30
C ALA A 173 1.15 -8.83 6.78
N THR A 174 1.11 -9.46 7.96
CA THR A 174 -0.16 -9.84 8.59
C THR A 174 -0.87 -8.62 9.14
N GLN A 175 -0.12 -7.60 9.54
CA GLN A 175 -0.66 -6.32 9.98
C GLN A 175 -0.94 -5.38 8.80
N VAL A 176 -2.01 -4.61 8.94
CA VAL A 176 -2.37 -3.58 7.98
C VAL A 176 -1.50 -2.32 8.10
N ALA A 177 -1.24 -1.69 6.95
CA ALA A 177 -0.73 -0.32 6.89
C ALA A 177 -1.85 0.64 7.26
N MET A 178 -2.02 0.88 8.56
CA MET A 178 -3.13 1.65 9.11
C MET A 178 -2.95 3.15 8.91
N GLN A 179 -3.66 3.71 7.94
CA GLN A 179 -3.59 5.12 7.61
C GLN A 179 -4.33 5.97 8.65
N ASN A 180 -3.68 7.01 9.15
CA ASN A 180 -4.16 7.87 10.23
C ASN A 180 -4.08 9.36 9.84
N SER A 181 -4.75 9.73 8.75
CA SER A 181 -4.86 11.14 8.34
C SER A 181 -5.76 11.90 9.30
N GLY A 182 -5.30 13.07 9.76
CA GLY A 182 -6.06 13.97 10.63
C GLY A 182 -7.17 14.75 9.92
N SER A 183 -7.14 14.84 8.59
CA SER A 183 -8.22 15.44 7.79
C SER A 183 -8.76 14.44 6.77
N TYR A 184 -10.09 14.42 6.62
CA TYR A 184 -10.79 13.51 5.74
C TYR A 184 -12.14 14.09 5.31
N SER A 185 -12.46 13.93 4.03
CA SER A 185 -13.72 14.36 3.42
C SER A 185 -13.96 13.56 2.15
N ILE A 186 -15.21 13.52 1.68
CA ILE A 186 -15.56 12.82 0.44
C ILE A 186 -14.78 13.39 -0.75
N SER A 187 -14.61 14.72 -0.80
CA SER A 187 -13.85 15.39 -1.87
C SER A 187 -12.36 15.02 -1.85
N GLN A 188 -11.75 14.94 -0.67
CA GLN A 188 -10.37 14.48 -0.53
C GLN A 188 -10.21 13.02 -0.93
N PHE A 189 -11.14 12.15 -0.50
CA PHE A 189 -11.16 10.75 -0.90
C PHE A 189 -11.28 10.60 -2.42
N GLN A 190 -12.23 11.29 -3.05
CA GLN A 190 -12.41 11.28 -4.49
C GLN A 190 -11.17 11.79 -5.23
N SER A 191 -10.58 12.90 -4.79
CA SER A 191 -9.36 13.46 -5.38
C SER A 191 -8.20 12.47 -5.31
N ARG A 192 -8.06 11.78 -4.18
CA ARG A 192 -7.08 10.72 -3.99
C ARG A 192 -7.33 9.53 -4.92
N MET A 193 -8.57 9.08 -5.02
CA MET A 193 -8.95 7.96 -5.91
C MET A 193 -8.72 8.31 -7.38
N ILE A 194 -9.04 9.52 -7.82
CA ILE A 194 -8.75 10.01 -9.18
C ILE A 194 -7.25 9.98 -9.46
N ARG A 195 -6.43 10.47 -8.52
CA ARG A 195 -4.96 10.46 -8.68
C ARG A 195 -4.45 9.03 -8.84
N TRP A 196 -4.92 8.10 -8.01
CA TRP A 196 -4.52 6.69 -8.09
C TRP A 196 -5.02 6.01 -9.36
N ALA A 197 -6.24 6.29 -9.81
CA ALA A 197 -6.78 5.78 -11.07
C ALA A 197 -5.94 6.27 -12.26
N LYS A 198 -5.60 7.56 -12.31
CA LYS A 198 -4.73 8.13 -13.36
C LYS A 198 -3.36 7.44 -13.42
N LEU A 199 -2.76 7.17 -12.25
CA LEU A 199 -1.50 6.43 -12.19
C LEU A 199 -1.67 5.01 -12.74
N ARG A 200 -2.70 4.26 -12.31
CA ARG A 200 -2.96 2.90 -12.79
C ARG A 200 -3.20 2.85 -14.30
N ILE A 201 -3.93 3.82 -14.86
CA ILE A 201 -4.19 3.93 -16.30
C ILE A 201 -2.89 4.04 -17.09
N ASN A 202 -1.95 4.84 -16.61
CA ASN A 202 -0.66 5.02 -17.29
C ASN A 202 0.29 3.83 -17.10
N MET A 203 0.13 3.04 -16.04
CA MET A 203 1.04 1.92 -15.72
C MET A 203 0.57 0.57 -16.27
N LEU A 204 -0.71 0.23 -16.14
CA LEU A 204 -1.31 -1.02 -16.60
C LEU A 204 -2.69 -0.76 -17.24
N PRO A 205 -2.76 -0.22 -18.47
CA PRO A 205 -4.03 0.12 -19.11
C PRO A 205 -4.98 -1.08 -19.25
N ALA A 206 -4.44 -2.29 -19.43
CA ALA A 206 -5.22 -3.52 -19.51
C ALA A 206 -6.04 -3.81 -18.24
N THR A 207 -5.53 -3.43 -17.05
CA THR A 207 -6.23 -3.71 -15.78
C THR A 207 -7.54 -2.93 -15.65
N ILE A 208 -7.65 -1.73 -16.23
CA ILE A 208 -8.89 -0.93 -16.20
C ILE A 208 -10.02 -1.57 -17.01
N ILE A 209 -9.71 -2.34 -18.04
CA ILE A 209 -10.73 -3.03 -18.82
C ILE A 209 -11.35 -4.16 -17.99
N CYS A 210 -10.53 -4.84 -17.19
CA CYS A 210 -10.97 -5.95 -16.34
C CYS A 210 -11.57 -5.49 -15.00
N GLU A 211 -11.19 -4.31 -14.49
CA GLU A 211 -11.62 -3.81 -13.18
C GLU A 211 -13.15 -3.74 -13.04
N PRO A 212 -13.93 -3.18 -13.99
CA PRO A 212 -15.40 -3.20 -13.91
C PRO A 212 -16.01 -4.60 -13.89
N ILE A 213 -15.41 -5.55 -14.61
CA ILE A 213 -15.89 -6.94 -14.66
C ILE A 213 -15.67 -7.64 -13.31
N SER A 214 -14.65 -7.22 -12.56
CA SER A 214 -14.35 -7.75 -11.23
C SER A 214 -15.27 -7.23 -10.12
N GLU A 215 -16.12 -6.24 -10.41
CA GLU A 215 -17.05 -5.68 -9.42
C GLU A 215 -18.35 -6.48 -9.33
N CYS A 216 -18.90 -6.55 -8.10
CA CYS A 216 -20.00 -7.43 -7.72
C CYS A 216 -21.15 -7.46 -8.74
N PHE A 217 -21.72 -6.30 -9.07
CA PHE A 217 -22.92 -6.26 -9.91
C PHE A 217 -22.65 -6.68 -11.35
N VAL A 218 -21.52 -6.25 -11.93
CA VAL A 218 -21.17 -6.61 -13.32
C VAL A 218 -20.82 -8.10 -13.38
N ALA A 219 -20.02 -8.59 -12.42
CA ALA A 219 -19.70 -10.01 -12.29
C ALA A 219 -20.97 -10.86 -12.13
N SER A 220 -21.89 -10.46 -11.25
CA SER A 220 -23.18 -11.14 -11.04
C SER A 220 -24.00 -11.26 -12.33
N LEU A 221 -24.05 -10.20 -13.16
CA LEU A 221 -24.79 -10.20 -14.41
C LEU A 221 -24.12 -11.09 -15.47
N VAL A 222 -22.80 -10.99 -15.63
CA VAL A 222 -22.05 -11.78 -16.62
C VAL A 222 -22.09 -13.26 -16.27
N ILE A 223 -21.83 -13.61 -15.01
CA ILE A 223 -21.85 -15.00 -14.54
C ILE A 223 -23.29 -15.53 -14.55
N GLY A 224 -24.28 -14.72 -14.14
CA GLY A 224 -25.69 -15.10 -14.19
C GLY A 224 -26.18 -15.40 -15.60
N TRP A 225 -25.78 -14.58 -16.59
CA TRP A 225 -26.06 -14.85 -18.00
C TRP A 225 -25.41 -16.15 -18.49
N ALA A 226 -24.15 -16.39 -18.13
CA ALA A 226 -23.47 -17.64 -18.46
C ALA A 226 -24.13 -18.86 -17.80
N ALA A 227 -24.50 -18.76 -16.52
CA ALA A 227 -25.18 -19.82 -15.78
C ALA A 227 -26.57 -20.13 -16.35
N HIS A 228 -27.30 -19.10 -16.82
CA HIS A 228 -28.55 -19.29 -17.54
C HIS A 228 -28.34 -20.05 -18.85
N HIS A 229 -27.32 -19.70 -19.62
CA HIS A 229 -27.07 -20.36 -20.90
C HIS A 229 -26.66 -21.84 -20.73
N VAL A 230 -25.84 -22.15 -19.73
CA VAL A 230 -25.29 -23.49 -19.51
C VAL A 230 -26.23 -24.38 -18.67
N PHE A 231 -26.79 -23.86 -17.59
CA PHE A 231 -27.55 -24.63 -16.60
C PHE A 231 -29.05 -24.30 -16.58
N ARG A 232 -29.51 -23.35 -17.40
CA ARG A 232 -30.90 -22.85 -17.42
C ARG A 232 -31.39 -22.31 -16.08
N TRP A 233 -30.47 -21.77 -15.28
CA TRP A 233 -30.81 -21.08 -14.04
C TRP A 233 -31.46 -19.73 -14.32
N ASP A 234 -32.33 -19.28 -13.44
CA ASP A 234 -32.89 -17.93 -13.53
C ASP A 234 -31.81 -16.88 -13.22
N ILE A 235 -31.64 -15.92 -14.12
CA ILE A 235 -30.59 -14.90 -14.03
C ILE A 235 -30.77 -14.03 -12.77
N MET A 236 -32.01 -13.68 -12.44
CA MET A 236 -32.29 -12.80 -11.30
C MET A 236 -32.08 -13.52 -9.97
N VAL A 237 -32.48 -14.80 -9.89
CA VAL A 237 -32.19 -15.63 -8.70
C VAL A 237 -30.69 -15.76 -8.51
N PHE A 238 -29.93 -16.10 -9.56
CA PHE A 238 -28.47 -16.18 -9.47
C PHE A 238 -27.86 -14.83 -9.05
N PHE A 239 -28.28 -13.73 -9.66
CA PHE A 239 -27.81 -12.39 -9.35
C PHE A 239 -28.02 -12.05 -7.87
N MET A 240 -29.21 -12.30 -7.32
CA MET A 240 -29.51 -12.01 -5.92
C MET A 240 -28.68 -12.90 -4.97
N CYS A 241 -28.58 -14.20 -5.25
CA CYS A 241 -27.79 -15.12 -4.44
C CYS A 241 -26.29 -14.78 -4.47
N HIS A 242 -25.76 -14.45 -5.65
CA HIS A 242 -24.35 -14.06 -5.82
C HIS A 242 -24.05 -12.73 -5.12
N CYS A 243 -24.92 -11.72 -5.25
CA CYS A 243 -24.78 -10.45 -4.52
C CYS A 243 -24.83 -10.67 -3.00
N LEU A 244 -25.73 -11.49 -2.49
CA LEU A 244 -25.81 -11.81 -1.06
C LEU A 244 -24.53 -12.49 -0.57
N ALA A 245 -24.05 -13.51 -1.30
CA ALA A 245 -22.80 -14.18 -0.98
C ALA A 245 -21.62 -13.19 -0.96
N TRP A 246 -21.57 -12.29 -1.95
CA TRP A 246 -20.55 -11.25 -2.04
C TRP A 246 -20.55 -10.32 -0.82
N PHE A 247 -21.72 -9.84 -0.40
CA PHE A 247 -21.85 -9.01 0.80
C PHE A 247 -21.44 -9.75 2.08
N ILE A 248 -21.74 -11.05 2.18
CA ILE A 248 -21.29 -11.88 3.31
C ILE A 248 -19.76 -11.97 3.33
N PHE A 249 -19.11 -12.23 2.19
CA PHE A 249 -17.65 -12.27 2.10
C PHE A 249 -17.01 -10.91 2.41
N ASP A 250 -17.59 -9.82 1.93
CA ASP A 250 -17.12 -8.47 2.24
C ASP A 250 -17.26 -8.15 3.73
N TYR A 251 -18.34 -8.58 4.37
CA TYR A 251 -18.50 -8.44 5.81
C TYR A 251 -17.46 -9.25 6.59
N ILE A 252 -17.24 -10.51 6.21
CA ILE A 252 -16.22 -11.38 6.84
C ILE A 252 -14.82 -10.76 6.68
N GLN A 253 -14.50 -10.28 5.48
CA GLN A 253 -13.21 -9.65 5.22
C GLN A 253 -13.02 -8.37 6.04
N LEU A 254 -14.02 -7.48 6.04
CA LEU A 254 -13.99 -6.26 6.83
C LEU A 254 -13.79 -6.56 8.33
N ARG A 255 -14.46 -7.59 8.84
CA ARG A 255 -14.30 -8.04 10.24
C ARG A 255 -12.93 -8.67 10.52
N GLY A 256 -12.30 -9.31 9.56
CA GLY A 256 -10.96 -9.88 9.72
C GLY A 256 -9.83 -8.85 9.61
N VAL A 257 -10.09 -7.72 8.96
CA VAL A 257 -9.14 -6.60 8.79
C VAL A 257 -9.19 -5.60 9.96
N GLN A 258 -10.34 -5.50 10.65
CA GLN A 258 -10.53 -4.72 11.88
C GLN A 258 -9.85 -5.36 13.09
#